data_AF-A0A954UBU5-F1
#
_entry.id   AF-A0A954UBU5-F1
#
_cell.length_a   1.000
_cell.length_b   1.000
_cell.length_c   1.000
_cell.angle_alpha   90.00
_cell.angle_beta   90.00
_cell.angle_gamma   90.00
#
_symmetry.space_group_name_H-M   'P 1'
#
loop_
_entity.id
_entity.type
_entity.pdbx_description
1 polymer ?
#
loop_
_entity_poly.entity_id
_entity_poly.type
_entity_poly.pdbx_seq_one_letter_code
_entity_poly.pdbx_strand_id
1 'polypeptide(L)'
;GSKVESFVRSIATKEAVNVDAPVGVTISPRGEVVIGQMGEISVPNDGLVSFYGASDGKLLLNVETGLSDITALAYSPKSEQLYATDFSWHDTSMGGLFQLVSKREDGKQTVDAKKVTSLDKPTAMAFGEDGTLYITVIGEPGKGKLLKIGPGL
;
A
#
# COMPACT_ATOMS: atom_id res chain seq x y z
N GLY A 1 -28.23 0.98 9.81
CA GLY A 1 -26.79 1.24 10.01
C GLY A 1 -26.63 2.25 11.12
N SER A 2 -25.61 2.11 11.95
CA SER A 2 -25.28 3.11 12.97
C SER A 2 -24.86 4.41 12.29
N LYS A 3 -25.30 5.56 12.81
CA LYS A 3 -24.90 6.86 12.30
C LYS A 3 -23.47 7.15 12.77
N VAL A 4 -22.55 7.33 11.83
CA VAL A 4 -21.19 7.79 12.13
C VAL A 4 -21.20 9.31 12.02
N GLU A 5 -20.97 9.98 13.13
CA GLU A 5 -20.92 11.45 13.22
C GLU A 5 -19.58 11.84 13.84
N SER A 6 -18.98 12.93 13.38
CA SER A 6 -17.66 13.45 13.79
C SER A 6 -16.47 12.81 13.08
N PHE A 7 -16.10 13.37 11.93
CA PHE A 7 -14.82 13.11 11.27
C PHE A 7 -13.80 14.14 11.78
N VAL A 8 -12.64 13.66 12.21
CA VAL A 8 -11.51 14.51 12.55
C VAL A 8 -10.34 14.18 11.65
N ARG A 9 -9.59 15.21 11.24
CA ARG A 9 -8.30 15.02 10.60
C ARG A 9 -7.31 14.53 11.66
N SER A 10 -7.08 13.22 11.71
CA SER A 10 -6.18 12.60 12.70
C SER A 10 -4.71 12.78 12.33
N ILE A 11 -4.35 12.51 11.07
CA ILE A 11 -2.98 12.61 10.57
C ILE A 11 -2.95 13.53 9.35
N ALA A 12 -2.09 14.54 9.39
CA ALA A 12 -1.84 15.47 8.30
C ALA A 12 -0.74 14.92 7.37
N THR A 13 -1.07 13.85 6.62
CA THR A 13 -0.07 13.07 5.86
C THR A 13 0.64 13.90 4.79
N LYS A 14 -0.07 14.78 4.06
CA LYS A 14 0.55 15.68 3.07
C LYS A 14 1.65 16.53 3.68
N GLU A 15 1.40 17.13 4.85
CA GLU A 15 2.37 17.96 5.54
C GLU A 15 3.53 17.14 6.12
N ALA A 16 3.27 15.89 6.49
CA ALA A 16 4.28 15.00 7.03
C ALA A 16 5.29 14.50 5.99
N VAL A 17 4.84 14.23 4.75
CA VAL A 17 5.69 13.57 3.72
C VAL A 17 5.67 14.24 2.35
N ASN A 18 4.97 15.37 2.19
CA ASN A 18 4.84 16.15 0.96
C ASN A 18 4.18 15.44 -0.24
N VAL A 19 3.39 14.39 -0.01
CA VAL A 19 2.63 13.68 -1.05
C VAL A 19 1.13 13.91 -0.90
N ASP A 20 0.43 14.19 -2.00
CA ASP A 20 -0.97 14.68 -2.00
C ASP A 20 -2.03 13.60 -1.78
N ALA A 21 -1.72 12.34 -2.06
CA ALA A 21 -2.72 11.29 -2.13
C ALA A 21 -2.40 10.10 -1.19
N PRO A 22 -2.80 10.17 0.10
CA PRO A 22 -2.86 8.97 0.93
C PRO A 22 -4.01 8.07 0.44
N VAL A 23 -3.70 6.84 0.01
CA VAL A 23 -4.71 5.92 -0.57
C VAL A 23 -4.75 4.60 0.19
N GLY A 24 -3.62 3.87 0.24
CA GLY A 24 -3.56 2.60 0.95
C GLY A 24 -3.46 2.81 2.46
N VAL A 25 -4.15 1.99 3.25
CA VAL A 25 -4.00 1.96 4.72
C VAL A 25 -4.01 0.52 5.24
N THR A 26 -3.12 0.22 6.18
CA THR A 26 -3.16 -1.01 6.99
C THR A 26 -2.63 -0.72 8.39
N ILE A 27 -2.83 -1.66 9.31
CA ILE A 27 -2.15 -1.68 10.60
C ILE A 27 -0.99 -2.67 10.52
N SER A 28 0.19 -2.29 11.01
CA SER A 28 1.32 -3.20 11.10
C SER A 28 1.10 -4.23 12.22
N PRO A 29 1.82 -5.37 12.20
CA PRO A 29 1.81 -6.32 13.33
C PRO A 29 2.23 -5.70 14.67
N ARG A 30 2.95 -4.57 14.64
CA ARG A 30 3.34 -3.82 15.85
C ARG A 30 2.34 -2.72 16.25
N GLY A 31 1.26 -2.55 15.50
CA GLY A 31 0.20 -1.59 15.79
C GLY A 31 0.43 -0.18 15.23
N GLU A 32 1.39 0.01 14.32
CA GLU A 32 1.57 1.29 13.63
C GLU A 32 0.51 1.45 12.52
N VAL A 33 0.05 2.67 12.29
CA VAL A 33 -0.77 2.99 11.11
C VAL A 33 0.18 3.14 9.92
N VAL A 34 -0.02 2.34 8.88
CA VAL A 34 0.83 2.33 7.69
C VAL A 34 0.02 2.86 6.51
N ILE A 35 0.54 3.89 5.88
CA ILE A 35 -0.10 4.58 4.75
C ILE A 35 0.73 4.40 3.49
N GLY A 36 0.08 3.89 2.44
CA GLY A 36 0.55 3.92 1.07
C GLY A 36 0.21 5.28 0.48
N GLN A 37 1.24 6.07 0.24
CA GLN A 37 1.13 7.34 -0.44
C GLN A 37 1.19 7.05 -1.94
N MET A 38 0.08 7.29 -2.62
CA MET A 38 0.06 7.33 -4.06
C MET A 38 0.85 8.56 -4.49
N GLY A 39 1.79 8.36 -5.41
CA GLY A 39 2.57 9.41 -6.00
C GLY A 39 1.75 10.39 -6.83
N GLU A 40 2.45 11.34 -7.44
CA GLU A 40 1.87 12.16 -8.49
C GLU A 40 1.69 11.31 -9.75
N ILE A 41 0.49 11.31 -10.33
CA ILE A 41 0.09 10.48 -11.48
C ILE A 41 1.08 10.57 -12.66
N SER A 42 1.73 11.73 -12.81
CA SER A 42 2.68 12.02 -13.88
C SER A 42 4.15 11.78 -13.54
N VAL A 43 4.48 11.48 -12.28
CA VAL A 43 5.85 11.26 -11.82
C VAL A 43 6.03 9.78 -11.49
N PRO A 44 6.89 9.05 -12.21
CA PRO A 44 7.12 7.64 -11.91
C PRO A 44 7.96 7.48 -10.63
N ASN A 45 7.68 6.39 -9.90
CA ASN A 45 8.50 5.87 -8.80
C ASN A 45 8.59 6.74 -7.53
N ASP A 46 7.65 7.66 -7.33
CA ASP A 46 7.59 8.59 -6.19
C ASP A 46 6.62 8.14 -5.07
N GLY A 47 6.04 6.94 -5.20
CA GLY A 47 5.18 6.33 -4.20
C GLY A 47 5.94 6.00 -2.91
N LEU A 48 5.35 6.34 -1.77
CA LEU A 48 5.95 6.20 -0.45
C LEU A 48 5.15 5.25 0.43
N VAL A 49 5.84 4.61 1.37
CA VAL A 49 5.19 3.99 2.53
C VAL A 49 5.61 4.73 3.79
N SER A 50 4.61 5.16 4.56
CA SER A 50 4.83 5.92 5.79
C SER A 50 4.16 5.25 6.97
N PHE A 51 4.84 5.24 8.12
CA PHE A 51 4.39 4.62 9.37
C PHE A 51 4.15 5.70 10.41
N TYR A 52 3.06 5.58 11.15
CA TYR A 52 2.66 6.52 12.18
C TYR A 52 2.29 5.82 13.48
N GLY A 53 2.55 6.47 14.61
CA GLY A 53 2.03 6.02 15.90
C GLY A 53 0.50 6.08 15.89
N ALA A 54 -0.16 4.96 16.19
CA ALA A 54 -1.63 4.91 16.17
C ALA A 54 -2.30 5.80 17.23
N SER A 55 -1.60 6.06 18.34
CA SER A 55 -2.13 6.87 19.44
C SER A 55 -1.95 8.37 19.26
N ASP A 56 -0.87 8.81 18.60
CA ASP A 56 -0.47 10.21 18.52
C ASP A 56 -0.33 10.75 17.09
N GLY A 57 -0.45 9.89 16.08
CA GLY A 57 -0.30 10.25 14.67
C GLY A 57 1.11 10.68 14.27
N LYS A 58 2.11 10.47 15.14
CA LYS A 58 3.48 10.92 14.87
C LYS A 58 4.12 10.08 13.77
N LEU A 59 4.75 10.72 12.79
CA LEU A 59 5.54 10.03 11.77
C LEU A 59 6.72 9.31 12.41
N LEU A 60 6.79 8.00 12.19
CA LEU A 60 7.84 7.10 12.71
C LEU A 60 8.84 6.71 11.63
N LEU A 61 8.35 6.52 10.40
CA LEU A 61 9.17 6.14 9.25
C LEU A 61 8.50 6.64 7.97
N ASN A 62 9.30 7.07 7.00
CA ASN A 62 8.87 7.35 5.64
C ASN A 62 9.93 6.78 4.70
N VAL A 63 9.53 5.92 3.76
CA VAL A 63 10.45 5.25 2.85
C VAL A 63 9.97 5.35 1.42
N GLU A 64 10.93 5.64 0.53
CA GLU A 64 10.77 5.50 -0.91
C GLU A 64 10.69 4.01 -1.25
N THR A 65 9.78 3.66 -2.14
CA THR A 65 9.53 2.25 -2.53
C THR A 65 9.99 1.92 -3.93
N GLY A 66 10.17 2.94 -4.79
CA GLY A 66 10.34 2.78 -6.22
C GLY A 66 9.04 2.39 -6.96
N LEU A 67 7.90 2.31 -6.27
CA LEU A 67 6.58 2.20 -6.87
C LEU A 67 6.02 3.59 -7.17
N SER A 68 5.03 3.70 -8.04
CA SER A 68 4.44 5.01 -8.41
C SER A 68 3.17 5.29 -7.63
N ASP A 69 2.16 4.44 -7.78
CA ASP A 69 0.79 4.72 -7.39
C ASP A 69 0.26 3.62 -6.46
N ILE A 70 0.73 3.63 -5.20
CA ILE A 70 0.33 2.62 -4.21
C ILE A 70 -1.16 2.75 -3.89
N THR A 71 -1.96 1.76 -4.28
CA THR A 71 -3.41 1.76 -4.09
C THR A 71 -3.87 0.97 -2.87
N ALA A 72 -3.10 -0.03 -2.44
CA ALA A 72 -3.44 -0.82 -1.26
C ALA A 72 -2.19 -1.38 -0.59
N LEU A 73 -2.33 -1.63 0.72
CA LEU A 73 -1.33 -2.28 1.55
C LEU A 73 -2.01 -3.38 2.36
N ALA A 74 -1.35 -4.52 2.54
CA ALA A 74 -1.79 -5.52 3.50
C ALA A 74 -0.62 -6.36 4.01
N TYR A 75 -0.68 -6.70 5.29
CA TYR A 75 0.21 -7.68 5.89
C TYR A 75 -0.35 -9.09 5.70
N SER A 76 0.47 -10.04 5.27
CA SER A 76 0.10 -11.46 5.33
C SER A 76 -0.08 -11.88 6.80
N PRO A 77 -1.20 -12.50 7.17
CA PRO A 77 -1.43 -12.96 8.53
C PRO A 77 -0.59 -14.19 8.90
N LYS A 78 0.16 -14.77 7.93
CA LYS A 78 1.03 -15.94 8.16
C LYS A 78 2.49 -15.56 8.26
N SER A 79 2.96 -14.67 7.38
CA SER A 79 4.38 -14.31 7.29
C SER A 79 4.70 -12.93 7.89
N GLU A 80 3.68 -12.12 8.23
CA GLU A 80 3.82 -10.71 8.63
C GLU A 80 4.55 -9.86 7.56
N GLN A 81 4.59 -10.35 6.33
CA GLN A 81 5.15 -9.63 5.19
C GLN A 81 4.17 -8.58 4.68
N LEU A 82 4.65 -7.36 4.46
CA LEU A 82 3.89 -6.28 3.82
C LEU A 82 3.85 -6.46 2.29
N TYR A 83 2.67 -6.37 1.73
CA TYR A 83 2.42 -6.32 0.29
C TYR A 83 1.77 -5.00 -0.11
N ALA A 84 2.03 -4.58 -1.34
CA ALA A 84 1.46 -3.38 -1.93
C ALA A 84 0.92 -3.67 -3.33
N THR A 85 -0.16 -3.00 -3.72
CA THR A 85 -0.52 -2.88 -5.14
C THR A 85 -0.08 -1.54 -5.67
N ASP A 86 0.50 -1.54 -6.86
CA ASP A 86 0.83 -0.34 -7.62
C ASP A 86 -0.06 -0.28 -8.87
N PHE A 87 -0.76 0.82 -9.06
CA PHE A 87 -1.53 1.08 -10.28
C PHE A 87 -0.61 1.44 -11.45
N SER A 88 0.46 2.20 -11.18
CA SER A 88 1.36 2.81 -12.16
C SER A 88 0.60 3.58 -13.25
N TRP A 89 -0.05 4.69 -12.89
CA TRP A 89 -0.94 5.44 -13.78
C TRP A 89 -0.25 5.95 -15.05
N HIS A 90 1.03 6.33 -14.93
CA HIS A 90 1.85 6.77 -16.06
C HIS A 90 2.08 5.66 -17.10
N ASP A 91 2.14 4.40 -16.67
CA ASP A 91 2.26 3.21 -17.50
C ASP A 91 1.67 1.99 -16.78
N THR A 92 0.40 1.70 -17.06
CA THR A 92 -0.34 0.64 -16.34
C THR A 92 0.19 -0.77 -16.62
N SER A 93 1.09 -0.94 -17.60
CA SER A 93 1.79 -2.22 -17.81
C SER A 93 2.79 -2.54 -16.70
N MET A 94 3.23 -1.51 -15.95
CA MET A 94 4.11 -1.64 -14.81
C MET A 94 3.38 -2.03 -13.52
N GLY A 95 2.05 -1.87 -13.48
CA GLY A 95 1.20 -2.19 -12.34
C GLY A 95 1.25 -3.66 -11.89
N GLY A 96 0.96 -3.89 -10.62
CA GLY A 96 1.14 -5.22 -10.05
C GLY A 96 0.93 -5.33 -8.55
N LEU A 97 1.13 -6.57 -8.08
CA LEU A 97 1.31 -6.89 -6.66
C LEU A 97 2.81 -6.97 -6.38
N PHE A 98 3.24 -6.33 -5.30
CA PHE A 98 4.63 -6.25 -4.88
C PHE A 98 4.77 -6.67 -3.42
N GLN A 99 5.85 -7.39 -3.12
CA GLN A 99 6.32 -7.65 -1.78
C GLN A 99 7.27 -6.52 -1.37
N LEU A 100 7.01 -5.86 -0.25
CA LEU A 100 7.87 -4.78 0.27
C LEU A 100 8.86 -5.34 1.29
N VAL A 101 10.06 -5.67 0.84
CA VAL A 101 11.08 -6.28 1.69
C VAL A 101 11.86 -5.19 2.42
N SER A 102 11.77 -5.15 3.75
CA SER A 102 12.56 -4.21 4.56
C SER A 102 14.05 -4.52 4.43
N LYS A 103 14.85 -3.48 4.20
CA LYS A 103 16.32 -3.54 4.18
C LYS A 103 16.93 -2.51 5.12
N ARG A 104 18.23 -2.67 5.38
CA ARG A 104 19.07 -1.63 5.98
C ARG A 104 20.23 -1.36 5.04
N GLU A 105 20.35 -0.10 4.64
CA GLU A 105 21.43 0.40 3.77
C GLU A 105 22.01 1.63 4.45
N ASP A 106 23.32 1.64 4.66
CA ASP A 106 24.06 2.72 5.34
C ASP A 106 23.43 3.17 6.67
N GLY A 107 22.91 2.22 7.44
CA GLY A 107 22.28 2.46 8.74
C GLY A 107 20.86 3.01 8.68
N LYS A 108 20.31 3.24 7.48
CA LYS A 108 18.93 3.69 7.25
C LYS A 108 18.04 2.52 6.88
N GLN A 109 16.78 2.56 7.31
CA GLN A 109 15.78 1.60 6.87
C GLN A 109 15.28 1.98 5.47
N THR A 110 15.33 1.03 4.55
CA THR A 110 14.86 1.16 3.16
C THR A 110 13.92 0.00 2.82
N VAL A 111 13.31 0.05 1.63
CA VAL A 111 12.43 -1.01 1.12
C VAL A 111 12.89 -1.41 -0.27
N ASP A 112 12.84 -2.71 -0.54
CA ASP A 112 12.99 -3.29 -1.86
C ASP A 112 11.64 -3.86 -2.32
N ALA A 113 11.04 -3.23 -3.32
CA ALA A 113 9.75 -3.64 -3.88
C ALA A 113 9.96 -4.76 -4.92
N LYS A 114 9.67 -6.00 -4.54
CA LYS A 114 9.78 -7.16 -5.41
C LYS A 114 8.45 -7.47 -6.06
N LYS A 115 8.36 -7.37 -7.39
CA LYS A 115 7.16 -7.73 -8.13
C LYS A 115 6.84 -9.21 -7.95
N VAL A 116 5.64 -9.50 -7.45
CA VAL A 116 5.11 -10.86 -7.30
C VAL A 116 4.41 -11.28 -8.59
N THR A 117 3.53 -10.42 -9.11
CA THR A 117 2.82 -10.64 -10.36
C THR A 117 2.34 -9.32 -10.95
N SER A 118 2.26 -9.24 -12.27
CA SER A 118 1.67 -8.08 -12.96
C SER A 118 0.15 -8.10 -12.84
N LEU A 119 -0.44 -6.93 -12.66
CA LEU A 119 -1.89 -6.74 -12.53
C LEU A 119 -2.30 -5.49 -13.31
N ASP A 120 -3.40 -5.58 -14.04
CA ASP A 120 -3.95 -4.44 -14.78
C ASP A 120 -4.80 -3.56 -13.84
N LYS A 121 -4.22 -2.43 -13.41
CA LYS A 121 -4.91 -1.40 -12.61
C LYS A 121 -5.49 -1.95 -11.30
N PRO A 122 -4.67 -2.53 -10.40
CA PRO A 122 -5.14 -3.02 -9.10
C PRO A 122 -5.54 -1.86 -8.16
N THR A 123 -6.54 -2.09 -7.31
CA THR A 123 -7.16 -1.02 -6.49
C THR A 123 -7.23 -1.32 -5.01
N ALA A 124 -7.61 -2.53 -4.61
CA ALA A 124 -7.74 -2.93 -3.22
C ALA A 124 -7.24 -4.36 -3.03
N MET A 125 -6.81 -4.67 -1.81
CA MET A 125 -6.48 -6.04 -1.43
C MET A 125 -6.89 -6.35 0.00
N ALA A 126 -7.10 -7.63 0.31
CA ALA A 126 -7.29 -8.11 1.67
C ALA A 126 -6.84 -9.57 1.79
N PHE A 127 -6.14 -9.89 2.88
CA PHE A 127 -5.87 -11.27 3.26
C PHE A 127 -7.03 -11.85 4.06
N GLY A 128 -7.41 -13.10 3.76
CA GLY A 128 -8.19 -13.94 4.65
C GLY A 128 -7.33 -14.57 5.74
N GLU A 129 -7.95 -15.07 6.82
CA GLU A 129 -7.26 -15.71 7.95
C GLU A 129 -6.47 -16.97 7.55
N ASP A 130 -6.85 -17.62 6.45
CA ASP A 130 -6.17 -18.77 5.87
C ASP A 130 -4.89 -18.39 5.09
N GLY A 131 -4.65 -17.08 4.87
CA GLY A 131 -3.56 -16.57 4.06
C GLY A 131 -3.90 -16.39 2.58
N THR A 132 -5.14 -16.63 2.17
CA THR A 132 -5.60 -16.32 0.80
C THR A 132 -5.65 -14.81 0.60
N LEU A 133 -5.05 -14.30 -0.46
CA LEU A 133 -5.08 -12.88 -0.83
C LEU A 133 -6.14 -12.62 -1.90
N TYR A 134 -7.05 -11.68 -1.65
CA TYR A 134 -8.03 -11.18 -2.61
C TYR A 134 -7.63 -9.80 -3.12
N ILE A 135 -7.76 -9.57 -4.42
CA ILE A 135 -7.37 -8.30 -5.07
C ILE A 135 -8.43 -7.87 -6.07
N THR A 136 -8.84 -6.60 -6.04
CA THR A 136 -9.69 -6.02 -7.07
C THR A 136 -8.85 -5.35 -8.16
N VAL A 137 -9.20 -5.61 -9.42
CA VAL A 137 -8.61 -4.97 -10.60
C VAL A 137 -9.69 -4.27 -11.39
N ILE A 138 -9.43 -3.03 -11.83
CA ILE A 138 -10.35 -2.30 -12.72
C ILE A 138 -10.39 -2.98 -14.09
N GLY A 139 -9.21 -3.35 -14.61
CA GLY A 139 -9.08 -3.93 -15.93
C GLY A 139 -9.49 -2.97 -17.07
N GLU A 140 -9.82 -3.55 -18.21
CA GLU A 140 -10.50 -2.87 -19.32
C GLU A 140 -11.97 -2.52 -18.99
N PRO A 141 -12.59 -1.57 -19.71
CA PRO A 141 -13.99 -1.20 -19.50
C PRO A 141 -14.93 -2.43 -19.48
N GLY A 142 -15.71 -2.56 -18.41
CA GLY A 142 -16.62 -3.69 -18.20
C GLY A 142 -15.95 -5.01 -17.85
N LYS A 143 -14.64 -5.04 -17.60
CA LYS A 143 -13.86 -6.24 -17.29
C LYS A 143 -13.21 -6.22 -15.90
N GLY A 144 -13.75 -5.44 -14.97
CA GLY A 144 -13.32 -5.46 -13.57
C GLY A 144 -13.46 -6.85 -12.96
N LYS A 145 -12.51 -7.24 -12.09
CA LYS A 145 -12.45 -8.60 -11.52
C LYS A 145 -12.03 -8.57 -10.07
N LEU A 146 -12.48 -9.59 -9.34
CA LEU A 146 -11.90 -10.04 -8.08
C LEU A 146 -10.97 -11.21 -8.40
N LEU A 147 -9.69 -11.06 -8.10
CA LEU A 147 -8.69 -12.10 -8.19
C LEU A 147 -8.46 -12.72 -6.82
N LYS A 148 -8.02 -13.98 -6.81
CA LYS A 148 -7.56 -14.66 -5.61
C LYS A 148 -6.18 -15.28 -5.85
N ILE A 149 -5.31 -15.18 -4.86
CA ILE A 149 -4.05 -15.91 -4.78
C ILE A 149 -4.18 -16.81 -3.56
N GLY A 150 -3.95 -18.11 -3.74
CA GLY A 150 -4.01 -19.07 -2.63
C GLY A 150 -2.98 -18.76 -1.55
N PRO A 151 -3.05 -19.49 -0.42
CA PRO A 151 -2.09 -19.32 0.67
C PRO A 151 -0.64 -19.54 0.21
N GLY A 152 0.31 -18.93 0.91
CA GLY A 152 1.75 -19.08 0.65
C GLY A 152 2.52 -17.77 0.47
N LEU A 153 1.82 -16.63 0.49
CA LEU A 153 2.38 -15.29 0.65
C LEU A 153 2.52 -14.91 2.14
#